data_AF-J9E4L6-F1
#
_entry.id   AF-J9E4L6-F1
#
_cell.length_a   1.000
_cell.length_b   1.000
_cell.length_c   1.000
_cell.angle_alpha   90.00
_cell.angle_beta   90.00
_cell.angle_gamma   90.00
#
_symmetry.space_group_name_H-M   'P 1'
#
loop_
_entity.id
_entity.type
_entity.pdbx_description
1 polymer ?
#
loop_
_entity_poly.entity_id
_entity_poly.type
_entity_poly.pdbx_seq_one_letter_code
_entity_poly.pdbx_strand_id
1 'polypeptide(L)'
;MSGIEERVESVRELVLRTRTIEIPILTTQQVLAAATPEQFRPADLGDLPVQLRRELQVPQAVPYTVLQEEGIISIVCGICNRQFETLKGWRIHASRMHKQDGFCARCGHNLLLPPGFTAAQRKAAVELHALDWCPRACAAVMSERRVKRRRLDLVGREEDAHHLFVPGKKFIYRK
;
A
#
# COMPACT_ATOMS: atom_id res chain seq x y z
N MET A 1 1.51 -39.74 22.74
CA MET A 1 1.72 -40.51 21.49
C MET A 1 2.17 -39.53 20.43
N SER A 2 3.41 -39.68 19.95
CA SER A 2 4.08 -38.79 19.01
C SER A 2 3.51 -38.99 17.60
N GLY A 3 2.81 -37.99 17.08
CA GLY A 3 2.37 -37.96 15.68
C GLY A 3 3.58 -37.71 14.78
N ILE A 4 3.81 -38.62 13.84
CA ILE A 4 4.90 -38.54 12.87
C ILE A 4 4.52 -37.45 11.86
N GLU A 5 5.25 -36.34 11.83
CA GLU A 5 5.15 -35.36 10.74
C GLU A 5 5.59 -36.05 9.44
N GLU A 6 4.64 -36.31 8.54
CA GLU A 6 4.94 -36.86 7.22
C GLU A 6 5.65 -35.79 6.38
N ARG A 7 6.97 -35.93 6.28
CA ARG A 7 7.88 -35.06 5.55
C ARG A 7 7.74 -35.32 4.06
N VAL A 8 6.84 -34.60 3.38
CA VAL A 8 6.71 -34.70 1.92
C VAL A 8 7.88 -33.98 1.25
N GLU A 9 8.86 -34.77 0.79
CA GLU A 9 9.97 -34.30 -0.03
C GLU A 9 9.49 -34.21 -1.49
N SER A 10 9.44 -33.00 -2.06
CA SER A 10 9.16 -32.80 -3.48
C SER A 10 10.48 -32.51 -4.22
N VAL A 11 10.71 -33.13 -5.38
CA VAL A 11 11.95 -32.93 -6.14
C VAL A 11 11.71 -31.92 -7.25
N ARG A 12 12.55 -30.88 -7.33
CA ARG A 12 12.62 -30.01 -8.52
C ARG A 12 13.77 -30.43 -9.42
N GLU A 13 13.44 -30.67 -10.68
CA GLU A 13 14.41 -31.01 -11.72
C GLU A 13 14.90 -29.73 -12.43
N LEU A 14 16.21 -29.51 -12.45
CA LEU A 14 16.86 -28.49 -13.26
C LEU A 14 17.59 -29.17 -14.42
N VAL A 15 17.03 -29.04 -15.62
CA VAL A 15 17.62 -29.58 -16.85
C VAL A 15 18.59 -28.55 -17.44
N LEU A 16 19.88 -28.86 -17.38
CA LEU A 16 20.95 -28.12 -18.07
C LEU A 16 21.33 -28.83 -19.36
N ARG A 17 21.97 -28.12 -20.30
CA ARG A 17 22.36 -28.67 -21.61
C ARG A 17 23.20 -29.96 -21.56
N THR A 18 23.89 -30.22 -20.45
CA THR A 18 24.80 -31.38 -20.29
C THR A 18 24.47 -32.28 -19.10
N ARG A 19 23.50 -31.91 -18.25
CA ARG A 19 23.08 -32.74 -17.10
C ARG A 19 21.75 -32.29 -16.50
N THR A 20 21.10 -33.22 -15.83
CA THR A 20 19.98 -32.95 -14.93
C THR A 20 20.48 -32.87 -13.49
N ILE A 21 19.98 -31.90 -12.73
CA ILE A 21 20.19 -31.79 -11.27
C ILE A 21 18.84 -31.91 -10.57
N GLU A 22 18.72 -32.87 -9.66
CA GLU A 22 17.56 -33.03 -8.79
C GLU A 22 17.81 -32.33 -7.45
N ILE A 23 16.93 -31.40 -7.09
CA ILE A 23 17.01 -30.68 -5.82
C ILE A 23 15.83 -31.13 -4.93
N PRO A 24 16.10 -31.82 -3.82
CA PRO A 24 15.07 -32.13 -2.83
C PRO A 24 14.57 -30.84 -2.18
N ILE A 25 13.28 -30.58 -2.27
CA ILE A 25 12.60 -29.47 -1.60
C ILE A 25 11.83 -30.03 -0.42
N LEU A 26 12.23 -29.57 0.76
CA LEU A 26 11.47 -29.69 1.99
C LEU A 26 10.24 -28.79 1.89
N THR A 27 9.14 -29.37 1.43
CA THR A 27 7.83 -28.72 1.43
C THR A 27 7.25 -28.77 2.83
N THR A 28 7.67 -27.85 3.70
CA THR A 28 6.87 -27.53 4.88
C THR A 28 5.64 -26.77 4.40
N GLN A 29 4.58 -27.51 4.06
CA GLN A 29 3.29 -26.93 3.74
C GLN A 29 2.63 -26.48 5.04
N GLN A 30 3.24 -25.48 5.70
CA GLN A 30 2.52 -24.68 6.68
C GLN A 30 1.45 -23.92 5.89
N VAL A 31 0.25 -24.48 5.85
CA VAL A 31 -0.97 -23.74 5.57
C VAL A 31 -1.16 -22.79 6.76
N LEU A 32 -0.37 -21.72 6.80
CA LEU A 32 -0.66 -20.60 7.66
C LEU A 32 -2.03 -20.10 7.21
N ALA A 33 -3.01 -20.20 8.09
CA ALA A 33 -4.34 -19.66 7.85
C ALA A 33 -4.17 -18.23 7.32
N ALA A 34 -4.53 -18.01 6.05
CA ALA A 34 -4.39 -16.71 5.43
C ALA A 34 -5.23 -15.72 6.25
N ALA A 35 -4.58 -14.68 6.77
CA ALA A 35 -5.28 -13.65 7.52
C ALA A 35 -6.40 -13.08 6.65
N THR A 36 -7.63 -13.06 7.18
CA THR A 36 -8.78 -12.52 6.47
C THR A 36 -8.47 -11.06 6.08
N PRO A 37 -8.56 -10.69 4.80
CA PRO A 37 -8.40 -9.33 4.34
C PRO A 37 -9.26 -8.36 5.14
N GLU A 38 -8.64 -7.31 5.66
CA GLU A 38 -9.34 -6.29 6.41
C GLU A 38 -10.38 -5.58 5.53
N GLN A 39 -11.53 -5.25 6.13
CA GLN A 39 -12.51 -4.35 5.51
C GLN A 39 -11.85 -2.99 5.20
N PHE A 40 -12.22 -2.39 4.07
CA PHE A 40 -11.66 -1.11 3.66
C PHE A 40 -11.89 -0.03 4.74
N ARG A 41 -10.80 0.60 5.18
CA ARG A 41 -10.82 1.79 6.04
C ARG A 41 -9.82 2.81 5.50
N PRO A 42 -10.26 4.03 5.13
CA PRO A 42 -9.34 5.06 4.70
C PRO A 42 -8.41 5.49 5.85
N ALA A 43 -7.35 6.22 5.53
CA ALA A 43 -6.49 6.80 6.55
C ALA A 43 -7.23 7.85 7.39
N ASP A 44 -6.93 7.93 8.68
CA ASP A 44 -7.35 9.09 9.45
C ASP A 44 -6.53 10.32 9.00
N LEU A 45 -7.23 11.44 8.75
CA LEU A 45 -6.64 12.71 8.34
C LEU A 45 -6.50 13.71 9.51
N GLY A 46 -6.82 13.30 10.75
CA GLY A 46 -6.78 14.16 11.93
C GLY A 46 -5.40 14.77 12.20
N ASP A 47 -4.33 14.00 11.99
CA ASP A 47 -2.95 14.47 12.17
C ASP A 47 -2.44 15.33 11.00
N LEU A 48 -3.15 15.39 9.86
CA LEU A 48 -2.73 16.20 8.71
C LEU A 48 -2.99 17.70 8.95
N PRO A 49 -2.07 18.59 8.53
CA PRO A 49 -2.33 20.03 8.44
C PRO A 49 -3.59 20.33 7.64
N VAL A 50 -4.32 21.38 8.05
CA VAL A 50 -5.63 21.73 7.46
C VAL A 50 -5.53 21.97 5.95
N GLN A 51 -4.47 22.63 5.47
CA GLN A 51 -4.28 22.86 4.03
C GLN A 51 -4.22 21.55 3.23
N LEU A 52 -3.46 20.55 3.72
CA LEU A 52 -3.32 19.26 3.05
C LEU A 52 -4.58 18.40 3.18
N ARG A 53 -5.30 18.51 4.30
CA ARG A 53 -6.57 17.83 4.49
C ARG A 53 -7.62 18.30 3.48
N ARG A 54 -7.66 19.61 3.18
CA ARG A 54 -8.58 20.19 2.19
C ARG A 54 -8.32 19.71 0.76
N GLU A 55 -7.15 19.15 0.47
CA GLU A 55 -6.82 18.58 -0.84
C GLU A 55 -7.29 17.12 -1.01
N LEU A 56 -7.86 16.50 0.04
CA LEU A 56 -8.32 15.12 0.00
C LEU A 56 -9.84 15.04 0.18
N GLN A 57 -10.44 14.09 -0.52
CA GLN A 57 -11.82 13.66 -0.33
C GLN A 57 -11.90 12.16 -0.14
N VAL A 58 -12.88 11.72 0.64
CA VAL A 58 -13.24 10.30 0.72
C VAL A 58 -13.80 9.86 -0.63
N PRO A 59 -13.39 8.70 -1.18
CA PRO A 59 -13.95 8.20 -2.42
C PRO A 59 -15.45 7.95 -2.29
N GLN A 60 -16.22 8.33 -3.32
CA GLN A 60 -17.68 8.13 -3.33
C GLN A 60 -18.07 6.64 -3.36
N ALA A 61 -17.29 5.82 -4.09
CA ALA A 61 -17.42 4.37 -4.09
C ALA A 61 -16.43 3.75 -3.10
N VAL A 62 -16.83 2.66 -2.44
CA VAL A 62 -15.92 1.88 -1.59
C VAL A 62 -14.81 1.30 -2.47
N PRO A 63 -13.52 1.61 -2.24
CA PRO A 63 -12.45 1.22 -3.18
C PRO A 63 -12.24 -0.28 -3.37
N TYR A 64 -12.57 -1.08 -2.35
CA TYR A 64 -12.72 -2.53 -2.50
C TYR A 64 -13.70 -3.12 -1.51
N THR A 65 -14.28 -4.25 -1.88
CA THR A 65 -15.04 -5.14 -0.99
C THR A 65 -14.31 -6.47 -0.86
N VAL A 66 -14.53 -7.14 0.27
CA VAL A 66 -14.03 -8.50 0.52
C VAL A 66 -15.24 -9.43 0.41
N LEU A 67 -15.18 -10.40 -0.51
CA LEU A 67 -16.15 -11.47 -0.63
C LEU A 67 -15.55 -12.75 -0.09
N GLN A 68 -16.36 -13.51 0.65
CA GLN A 68 -15.98 -14.80 1.16
C GLN A 68 -17.05 -15.80 0.74
N GLU A 69 -16.72 -16.64 -0.23
CA GLU A 69 -17.61 -17.67 -0.79
C GLU A 69 -16.89 -19.01 -0.68
N GLU A 70 -17.51 -20.00 -0.04
CA GLU A 70 -17.00 -21.38 0.07
C GLU A 70 -15.56 -21.49 0.62
N GLY A 71 -15.14 -20.53 1.46
CA GLY A 71 -13.78 -20.48 2.01
C GLY A 71 -12.75 -19.83 1.10
N ILE A 72 -13.12 -19.47 -0.13
CA ILE A 72 -12.31 -18.64 -1.04
C ILE A 72 -12.57 -17.18 -0.71
N ILE A 73 -11.50 -16.44 -0.43
CA ILE A 73 -11.58 -15.00 -0.22
C ILE A 73 -11.18 -14.29 -1.51
N SER A 74 -12.05 -13.40 -1.99
CA SER A 74 -11.75 -12.52 -3.11
C SER A 74 -11.91 -11.06 -2.72
N ILE A 75 -11.09 -10.21 -3.33
CA ILE A 75 -11.12 -8.76 -3.16
C ILE A 75 -11.56 -8.16 -4.48
N VAL A 76 -12.71 -7.50 -4.47
CA VAL A 76 -13.29 -6.88 -5.66
C VAL A 76 -12.97 -5.40 -5.66
N CYS A 77 -12.36 -4.91 -6.73
CA CYS A 77 -12.10 -3.48 -6.91
C CYS A 77 -13.44 -2.76 -7.11
N GLY A 78 -13.80 -1.84 -6.22
CA GLY A 78 -15.07 -1.11 -6.31
C GLY A 78 -15.12 -0.01 -7.38
N ILE A 79 -14.04 0.16 -8.15
CA ILE A 79 -13.95 1.15 -9.24
C ILE A 79 -14.15 0.47 -10.60
N CYS A 80 -13.64 -0.76 -10.80
CA CYS A 80 -13.71 -1.47 -12.08
C CYS A 80 -14.10 -2.95 -12.00
N ASN A 81 -14.53 -3.42 -10.83
CA ASN A 81 -15.00 -4.79 -10.55
C ASN A 81 -14.01 -5.92 -10.83
N ARG A 82 -12.72 -5.61 -11.05
CA ARG A 82 -11.67 -6.64 -11.14
C ARG A 82 -11.46 -7.32 -9.79
N GLN A 83 -11.30 -8.64 -9.82
CA GLN A 83 -11.09 -9.47 -8.64
C GLN A 83 -9.61 -9.77 -8.41
N PHE A 84 -9.25 -9.95 -7.14
CA PHE A 84 -7.90 -10.26 -6.69
C PHE A 84 -7.95 -11.23 -5.51
N GLU A 85 -7.01 -12.16 -5.46
CA GLU A 85 -6.85 -13.08 -4.32
C GLU A 85 -6.24 -12.39 -3.09
N THR A 86 -5.52 -11.28 -3.29
CA THR A 86 -4.78 -10.61 -2.21
C THR A 86 -4.94 -9.08 -2.23
N LEU A 87 -4.91 -8.46 -1.04
CA LEU A 87 -4.93 -6.99 -0.90
C LEU A 87 -3.70 -6.37 -1.55
N LYS A 88 -2.58 -7.08 -1.56
CA LYS A 88 -1.36 -6.66 -2.27
C LYS A 88 -1.62 -6.56 -3.77
N GLY A 89 -2.24 -7.58 -4.37
CA GLY A 89 -2.65 -7.58 -5.79
C GLY A 89 -3.56 -6.40 -6.11
N TRP A 90 -4.61 -6.20 -5.32
CA TRP A 90 -5.53 -5.07 -5.47
C TRP A 90 -4.80 -3.72 -5.35
N ARG A 91 -3.92 -3.53 -4.35
CA ARG A 91 -3.16 -2.27 -4.18
C ARG A 91 -2.28 -1.95 -5.38
N ILE A 92 -1.62 -2.95 -5.96
CA ILE A 92 -0.79 -2.78 -7.17
C ILE A 92 -1.66 -2.33 -8.34
N HIS A 93 -2.80 -3.00 -8.53
CA HIS A 93 -3.77 -2.65 -9.56
C HIS A 93 -4.27 -1.20 -9.38
N ALA A 94 -4.80 -0.86 -8.20
CA ALA A 94 -5.36 0.46 -7.95
C ALA A 94 -4.32 1.58 -8.09
N SER A 95 -3.08 1.34 -7.63
CA SER A 95 -1.97 2.29 -7.78
C SER A 95 -1.55 2.53 -9.23
N ARG A 96 -1.89 1.64 -10.16
CA ARG A 96 -1.54 1.77 -11.58
C ARG A 96 -2.72 2.28 -12.41
N MET A 97 -3.89 1.69 -12.20
CA MET A 97 -5.06 1.92 -13.04
C MET A 97 -5.87 3.15 -12.62
N HIS A 98 -5.96 3.43 -11.31
CA HIS A 98 -6.81 4.51 -10.77
C HIS A 98 -6.03 5.74 -10.32
N LYS A 99 -4.72 5.76 -10.57
CA LYS A 99 -3.85 6.89 -10.23
C LYS A 99 -4.25 8.17 -10.96
N GLN A 100 -4.65 8.07 -12.22
CA GLN A 100 -5.09 9.23 -13.01
C GLN A 100 -6.45 9.78 -12.58
N ASP A 101 -7.24 8.98 -11.88
CA ASP A 101 -8.54 9.39 -11.30
C ASP A 101 -8.34 10.17 -9.98
N GLY A 102 -7.08 10.35 -9.56
CA GLY A 102 -6.72 11.01 -8.31
C GLY A 102 -6.69 10.08 -7.10
N PHE A 103 -6.91 8.78 -7.27
CA PHE A 103 -6.99 7.84 -6.15
C PHE A 103 -5.61 7.43 -5.63
N CYS A 104 -5.41 7.56 -4.32
CA CYS A 104 -4.23 7.03 -3.63
C CYS A 104 -4.56 5.70 -2.92
N ALA A 105 -4.12 4.58 -3.49
CA ALA A 105 -4.33 3.24 -2.92
C ALA A 105 -3.63 3.00 -1.57
N ARG A 106 -2.76 3.91 -1.12
CA ARG A 106 -2.11 3.84 0.20
C ARG A 106 -3.02 4.36 1.31
N CYS A 107 -3.56 5.57 1.16
CA CYS A 107 -4.41 6.20 2.17
C CYS A 107 -5.91 6.01 1.91
N GLY A 108 -6.30 5.52 0.73
CA GLY A 108 -7.69 5.32 0.36
C GLY A 108 -8.48 6.61 0.12
N HIS A 109 -7.81 7.72 -0.23
CA HIS A 109 -8.45 8.99 -0.55
C HIS A 109 -8.26 9.37 -2.02
N ASN A 110 -9.16 10.20 -2.54
CA ASN A 110 -8.98 10.90 -3.80
C ASN A 110 -8.40 12.28 -3.55
N LEU A 111 -7.46 12.70 -4.39
CA LEU A 111 -7.03 14.08 -4.47
C LEU A 111 -8.11 14.92 -5.15
N LEU A 112 -8.34 16.13 -4.65
CA LEU A 112 -9.09 17.16 -5.36
C LEU A 112 -8.17 17.79 -6.40
N LEU A 113 -8.31 17.33 -7.65
CA LEU A 113 -7.46 17.76 -8.75
C LEU A 113 -8.12 18.87 -9.57
N PRO A 114 -7.36 19.87 -10.06
CA PRO A 114 -7.91 20.88 -10.95
C PRO A 114 -8.57 20.28 -12.20
N PRO A 115 -9.70 20.84 -12.67
CA PRO A 115 -10.46 20.27 -13.78
C PRO A 115 -9.64 20.20 -15.07
N GLY A 116 -8.73 21.16 -15.31
CA GLY A 116 -7.88 21.23 -16.49
C GLY A 116 -6.64 20.32 -16.49
N PHE A 117 -6.40 19.51 -15.45
CA PHE A 117 -5.22 18.65 -15.42
C PHE A 117 -5.29 17.55 -16.50
N THR A 118 -4.18 17.36 -17.22
CA THR A 118 -3.98 16.19 -18.07
C THR A 118 -3.82 14.92 -17.25
N ALA A 119 -4.03 13.74 -17.83
CA ALA A 119 -3.82 12.47 -17.13
C ALA A 119 -2.40 12.34 -16.52
N ALA A 120 -1.38 12.88 -17.20
CA ALA A 120 -0.01 12.90 -16.68
C ALA A 120 0.12 13.79 -15.44
N GLN A 121 -0.47 15.00 -15.46
CA GLN A 121 -0.48 15.90 -14.31
C GLN A 121 -1.26 15.31 -13.13
N ARG A 122 -2.39 14.64 -13.38
CA ARG A 122 -3.15 13.93 -12.33
C ARG A 122 -2.30 12.83 -11.69
N LYS A 123 -1.61 12.02 -12.50
CA LYS A 123 -0.69 10.98 -12.00
C LYS A 123 0.45 11.57 -11.17
N ALA A 124 1.08 12.64 -11.66
CA ALA A 124 2.16 13.33 -10.96
C ALA A 124 1.70 13.90 -9.61
N ALA A 125 0.50 14.48 -9.55
CA ALA A 125 -0.07 14.99 -8.30
C ALA A 125 -0.28 13.87 -7.26
N VAL A 126 -0.79 12.71 -7.68
CA VAL A 126 -0.95 11.55 -6.78
C VAL A 126 0.40 10.99 -6.33
N GLU A 127 1.41 10.97 -7.20
CA GLU A 127 2.77 10.55 -6.85
C GLU A 127 3.41 11.51 -5.85
N LEU A 128 3.29 12.81 -6.08
CA LEU A 128 3.77 13.84 -5.16
C LEU A 128 3.07 13.72 -3.81
N HIS A 129 1.75 13.53 -3.77
CA HIS A 129 1.05 13.21 -2.53
C HIS A 129 1.62 11.96 -1.84
N ALA A 130 1.78 10.87 -2.58
CA ALA A 130 2.27 9.60 -2.02
C ALA A 130 3.66 9.76 -1.39
N LEU A 131 4.51 10.62 -1.95
CA LEU A 131 5.89 10.86 -1.52
C LEU A 131 6.02 11.93 -0.46
N ASP A 132 5.31 13.05 -0.57
CA ASP A 132 5.55 14.21 0.29
C ASP A 132 4.60 14.25 1.48
N TRP A 133 3.34 13.80 1.35
CA TRP A 133 2.37 14.02 2.44
C TRP A 133 1.29 12.98 2.72
N CYS A 134 1.30 11.83 2.05
CA CYS A 134 0.39 10.73 2.36
C CYS A 134 0.55 10.26 3.82
N PRO A 135 -0.54 10.15 4.62
CA PRO A 135 -0.48 9.72 6.02
C PRO A 135 -0.07 8.26 6.18
N ARG A 136 -0.39 7.40 5.20
CA ARG A 136 -0.03 5.98 5.19
C ARG A 136 1.21 5.69 4.33
N ALA A 137 2.11 6.66 4.17
CA ALA A 137 3.38 6.42 3.52
C ALA A 137 4.24 5.42 4.34
N CYS A 138 5.05 4.62 3.64
CA CYS A 138 5.89 3.63 4.30
C CYS A 138 7.02 4.31 5.11
N ALA A 139 7.65 3.53 6.00
CA ALA A 139 8.74 4.03 6.85
C ALA A 139 9.91 4.63 6.04
N ALA A 140 10.25 4.06 4.88
CA ALA A 140 11.28 4.59 4.00
C ALA A 140 10.96 6.01 3.52
N VAL A 141 9.76 6.22 2.97
CA VAL A 141 9.28 7.55 2.55
C VAL A 141 9.21 8.52 3.74
N MET A 142 8.76 8.07 4.91
CA MET A 142 8.74 8.91 6.10
C MET A 142 10.15 9.32 6.55
N SER A 143 11.15 8.44 6.43
CA SER A 143 12.56 8.76 6.69
C SER A 143 13.08 9.81 5.72
N GLU A 144 12.82 9.63 4.43
CA GLU A 144 13.18 10.59 3.37
C GLU A 144 12.58 11.98 3.62
N ARG A 145 11.30 12.06 4.03
CA ARG A 145 10.65 13.33 4.40
C ARG A 145 11.35 14.00 5.57
N ARG A 146 11.73 13.25 6.61
CA ARG A 146 12.47 13.80 7.77
C ARG A 146 13.82 14.37 7.36
N VAL A 147 14.55 13.66 6.49
CA VAL A 147 15.82 14.12 5.95
C VAL A 147 15.63 15.37 5.09
N LYS A 148 14.64 15.36 4.18
CA LYS A 148 14.32 16.51 3.30
C LYS A 148 13.94 17.75 4.12
N ARG A 149 13.06 17.61 5.12
CA ARG A 149 12.71 18.70 6.05
C ARG A 149 13.94 19.24 6.77
N ARG A 150 14.73 18.38 7.43
CA ARG A 150 15.95 18.81 8.14
C ARG A 150 16.92 19.57 7.22
N ARG A 151 17.07 19.13 5.96
CA ARG A 151 17.91 19.81 4.98
C ARG A 151 17.40 21.20 4.64
N LEU A 152 16.08 21.38 4.50
CA LEU A 152 15.45 22.67 4.24
C LEU A 152 15.58 23.62 5.43
N ASP A 153 15.37 23.11 6.64
CA ASP A 153 15.54 23.88 7.88
C ASP A 153 16.99 24.40 8.01
N LEU A 154 17.99 23.58 7.67
CA LEU A 154 19.41 23.97 7.75
C LEU A 154 19.81 25.08 6.77
N VAL A 155 19.04 25.30 5.70
CA VAL A 155 19.31 26.35 4.70
C VAL A 155 18.33 27.52 4.78
N GLY A 156 17.52 27.61 5.84
CA GLY A 156 16.54 28.69 6.02
C GLY A 156 15.40 28.66 4.99
N ARG A 157 14.97 27.45 4.58
CA ARG A 157 13.89 27.23 3.61
C ARG A 157 12.71 26.48 4.24
N GLU A 158 12.32 26.87 5.45
CA GLU A 158 11.28 26.21 6.24
C GLU A 158 9.91 26.22 5.54
N GLU A 159 9.61 27.27 4.78
CA GLU A 159 8.36 27.39 4.00
C GLU A 159 8.23 26.27 2.95
N ASP A 160 9.35 25.88 2.32
CA ASP A 160 9.38 24.76 1.39
C ASP A 160 9.17 23.43 2.10
N ALA A 161 9.26 23.34 3.42
CA ALA A 161 8.96 22.12 4.15
C ALA A 161 7.46 21.98 4.49
N HIS A 162 6.63 22.99 4.23
CA HIS A 162 5.19 22.98 4.56
C HIS A 162 4.39 21.91 3.79
N HIS A 163 4.82 21.54 2.59
CA HIS A 163 4.18 20.48 1.80
C HIS A 163 4.60 19.06 2.22
N LEU A 164 5.54 18.93 3.16
CA LEU A 164 5.99 17.64 3.69
C LEU A 164 5.18 17.26 4.92
N PHE A 165 4.47 16.14 4.91
CA PHE A 165 3.83 15.63 6.13
C PHE A 165 4.75 14.65 6.84
N VAL A 166 5.22 15.06 8.02
CA VAL A 166 5.91 14.22 8.99
C VAL A 166 5.10 14.26 10.29
N PRO A 167 4.48 13.13 10.71
CA PRO A 167 3.75 13.10 11.97
C PRO A 167 4.65 13.50 13.13
N GLY A 168 4.12 14.33 14.04
CA GLY A 168 4.75 14.62 15.32
C GLY A 168 4.99 13.33 16.12
N LYS A 169 5.96 13.32 17.03
CA LYS A 169 6.11 12.22 17.98
C LYS A 169 4.82 12.16 18.83
N LYS A 170 4.03 11.10 18.69
CA LYS A 170 2.98 10.78 19.67
C LYS A 170 3.69 10.38 20.95
N PHE A 171 3.68 11.23 21.96
CA PHE A 171 4.08 10.84 23.30
C PHE A 171 3.03 9.83 23.80
N ILE A 172 3.38 8.56 23.80
CA ILE A 172 2.56 7.53 24.45
C ILE A 172 2.79 7.73 25.95
N TYR A 173 1.90 8.47 26.61
CA TYR A 173 1.81 8.41 28.06
C TYR A 173 1.34 7.00 28.41
N ARG A 174 2.25 6.19 28.96
CA ARG A 174 1.85 4.97 29.68
C ARG A 174 1.14 5.44 30.94
N LYS A 175 -0.17 5.18 31.02
CA LYS A 175 -0.90 5.17 32.29
C LYS A 175 -0.48 3.95 33.10
#